data_AF-A0A182QH47-F1
#
_entry.id   AF-A0A182QH47-F1
#
_cell.length_a   1.000
_cell.length_b   1.000
_cell.length_c   1.000
_cell.angle_alpha   90.00
_cell.angle_beta   90.00
_cell.angle_gamma   90.00
#
_symmetry.space_group_name_H-M   'P 1'
#
loop_
_entity.id
_entity.type
_entity.pdbx_description
1 polymer ?
#
loop_
_entity_poly.entity_id
_entity_poly.type
_entity_poly.pdbx_seq_one_letter_code
_entity_poly.pdbx_strand_id
1 'polypeptide(L)'
;MVNLVRPLARPAWNRSGRGEGSTAAEASGLGFELLLAQLEAFESRMNERMESLSEKIHSLKDQLKEVENKQSAKLERVSKSLSTLDGKFNELKKTSANDHRSIRYCITELASRMGHLTGEELSKHLEQFKAELAVPSVYTVKYKTSSAFRVSRAKSSKPSYGGNWIVFQHRFDGSLNFNRSWSDYANGFGDLRGEHWLGLDKLHRILSSERHELLLEREFSSDISTASH
;
A
#
# COMPACT_ATOMS: atom_id res chain seq x y z
N MET A 1 35.47 -2.52 -32.04
CA MET A 1 34.82 -1.69 -33.08
C MET A 1 35.78 -0.53 -33.36
N VAL A 2 36.45 -0.55 -34.51
CA VAL A 2 37.52 0.41 -34.85
C VAL A 2 36.89 1.54 -35.66
N ASN A 3 36.90 2.76 -35.13
CA ASN A 3 36.42 3.93 -35.85
C ASN A 3 37.59 4.57 -36.61
N LEU A 4 37.60 4.40 -37.93
CA LEU A 4 38.57 5.01 -38.84
C LEU A 4 38.02 6.34 -39.36
N VAL A 5 38.77 7.42 -39.13
CA VAL A 5 38.49 8.75 -39.70
C VAL A 5 39.17 8.85 -41.06
N ARG A 6 38.38 9.14 -42.11
CA ARG A 6 38.87 9.31 -43.48
C ARG A 6 39.27 10.77 -43.72
N PRO A 7 40.46 11.10 -44.26
CA PRO A 7 40.79 12.48 -44.60
C PRO A 7 40.14 12.86 -45.93
N LEU A 8 39.57 14.07 -46.00
CA LEU A 8 39.06 14.66 -47.23
C LEU A 8 40.22 14.98 -48.17
N ALA A 9 40.12 14.50 -49.41
CA ALA A 9 41.10 14.70 -50.47
C ALA A 9 41.25 16.19 -50.84
N ARG A 10 42.49 16.63 -51.06
CA ARG A 10 42.78 17.94 -51.67
C ARG A 10 42.42 17.91 -53.16
N PRO A 11 41.89 19.00 -53.75
CA PRO A 11 41.67 19.04 -55.20
C PRO A 11 43.01 19.23 -55.93
N ALA A 12 43.28 18.34 -56.88
CA ALA A 12 44.37 18.48 -57.84
C ALA A 12 44.01 19.56 -58.88
N TRP A 13 44.80 20.61 -58.99
CA TRP A 13 44.71 21.56 -60.10
C TRP A 13 45.53 21.02 -61.27
N ASN A 14 44.83 20.59 -62.32
CA ASN A 14 45.42 20.16 -63.58
C ASN A 14 45.78 21.42 -64.39
N ARG A 15 47.07 21.60 -64.72
CA ARG A 15 47.56 22.76 -65.47
C ARG A 15 47.84 22.35 -66.91
N SER A 16 46.93 22.68 -67.82
CA SER A 16 47.14 22.61 -69.27
C SER A 16 46.46 23.81 -69.95
N GLY A 17 47.26 24.67 -70.57
CA GLY A 17 46.78 25.84 -71.33
C GLY A 17 47.82 26.93 -71.41
N ARG A 18 48.66 26.85 -72.46
CA ARG A 18 49.69 27.82 -72.86
C ARG A 18 49.02 28.87 -73.75
N GLY A 19 49.20 30.16 -73.48
CA GLY A 19 48.71 31.27 -74.32
C GLY A 19 49.15 32.62 -73.74
N GLU A 20 49.77 33.43 -74.59
CA GLU A 20 50.67 34.55 -74.28
C GLU A 20 49.99 35.88 -73.89
N GLY A 21 50.71 36.63 -73.04
CA GLY A 21 50.81 38.10 -72.91
C GLY A 21 49.69 39.04 -73.39
N SER A 22 49.06 39.74 -72.43
CA SER A 22 48.93 41.21 -72.48
C SER A 22 48.43 41.78 -71.15
N THR A 23 49.18 42.77 -70.66
CA THR A 23 48.76 43.89 -69.80
C THR A 23 47.90 43.58 -68.58
N ALA A 24 48.58 43.43 -67.46
CA ALA A 24 48.05 43.63 -66.12
C ALA A 24 47.64 45.10 -65.91
N ALA A 25 46.33 45.38 -65.89
CA ALA A 25 45.70 46.47 -65.15
C ALA A 25 44.17 46.34 -65.28
N GLU A 26 43.45 46.44 -64.16
CA GLU A 26 42.00 46.64 -64.07
C GLU A 26 41.04 45.42 -64.20
N ALA A 27 41.38 44.28 -63.61
CA ALA A 27 40.38 43.28 -63.22
C ALA A 27 39.80 43.59 -61.83
N SER A 28 38.99 44.66 -61.79
CA SER A 28 37.91 45.01 -60.84
C SER A 28 38.04 44.63 -59.35
N GLY A 29 38.20 45.64 -58.48
CA GLY A 29 38.02 45.54 -57.02
C GLY A 29 36.68 44.94 -56.56
N LEU A 30 35.68 44.90 -57.45
CA LEU A 30 34.39 44.24 -57.24
C LEU A 30 34.49 42.74 -56.90
N GLY A 31 35.49 42.02 -57.43
CA GLY A 31 35.64 40.59 -57.17
C GLY A 31 36.17 40.28 -55.76
N PHE A 32 37.05 41.13 -55.25
CA PHE A 32 37.59 41.02 -53.89
C PHE A 32 36.56 41.44 -52.84
N GLU A 33 35.82 42.52 -53.10
CA GLU A 33 34.67 42.97 -52.29
C GLU A 33 33.58 41.89 -52.19
N LEU A 34 33.28 41.18 -53.29
CA LEU A 34 32.30 40.08 -53.28
C LEU A 34 32.77 38.91 -52.42
N LEU A 35 34.05 38.55 -52.47
CA LEU A 35 34.63 37.48 -51.64
C LEU A 35 34.64 37.86 -50.15
N LEU A 36 34.96 39.12 -49.82
CA LEU A 36 34.86 39.66 -48.48
C LEU A 36 33.42 39.58 -47.94
N ALA A 37 32.45 40.06 -48.71
CA ALA A 37 31.03 39.99 -48.34
C ALA A 37 30.55 38.54 -48.15
N GLN A 38 31.03 37.59 -48.96
CA GLN A 38 30.72 36.17 -48.79
C GLN A 38 31.33 35.58 -47.52
N LEU A 39 32.56 35.96 -47.17
CA LEU A 39 33.23 35.56 -45.94
C LEU A 39 32.52 36.12 -44.71
N GLU A 40 32.18 37.41 -44.70
CA GLU A 40 31.43 38.05 -43.62
C GLU A 40 30.05 37.42 -43.44
N ALA A 41 29.33 37.14 -44.54
CA ALA A 41 28.04 36.45 -44.48
C ALA A 41 28.16 34.99 -44.03
N PHE A 42 29.29 34.33 -44.30
CA PHE A 42 29.56 32.99 -43.79
C PHE A 42 29.88 33.02 -42.30
N GLU A 43 30.69 33.97 -41.85
CA GLU A 43 31.06 34.18 -40.45
C GLU A 43 29.83 34.54 -39.60
N SER A 44 28.98 35.45 -40.08
CA SER A 44 27.71 35.79 -39.44
C SER A 44 26.80 34.56 -39.28
N ARG A 45 26.65 33.74 -40.34
CA ARG A 45 25.88 32.48 -40.26
C ARG A 45 26.50 31.45 -39.32
N MET A 46 27.82 31.41 -39.19
CA MET A 46 28.48 30.54 -38.21
C MET A 46 28.24 31.01 -36.79
N ASN A 47 28.34 32.32 -36.54
CA ASN A 47 28.12 32.91 -35.22
C ASN A 47 26.66 32.71 -34.76
N GLU A 48 25.68 32.93 -35.64
CA GLU A 48 24.26 32.66 -35.34
C GLU A 48 24.00 31.18 -34.99
N ARG A 49 24.61 30.26 -35.74
CA ARG A 49 24.52 28.82 -35.43
C ARG A 49 25.20 28.48 -34.11
N MET A 50 26.34 29.10 -33.82
CA MET A 50 27.07 28.88 -32.58
C MET A 50 26.27 29.36 -31.37
N GLU A 51 25.62 30.51 -31.48
CA GLU A 51 24.74 31.05 -30.44
C GLU A 51 23.52 30.14 -30.22
N SER A 52 22.84 29.74 -31.31
CA SER A 52 21.71 28.81 -31.23
C SER A 52 22.09 27.46 -30.62
N LEU A 53 23.30 26.95 -30.92
CA LEU A 53 23.80 25.72 -30.31
C LEU A 53 24.13 25.92 -28.82
N SER A 54 24.72 27.07 -28.45
CA SER A 54 25.00 27.43 -27.07
C SER A 54 23.71 27.49 -26.24
N GLU A 55 22.66 28.14 -26.74
CA GLU A 55 21.35 28.20 -26.09
C GLU A 55 20.73 26.81 -25.92
N LYS A 56 20.78 25.96 -26.96
CA LYS A 56 20.29 24.58 -26.88
C LYS A 56 21.06 23.77 -25.84
N ILE A 57 22.37 23.92 -25.76
CA ILE A 57 23.21 23.25 -24.75
C ILE A 57 22.80 23.70 -23.34
N HIS A 58 22.57 24.99 -23.13
CA HIS A 58 22.11 25.51 -21.84
C HIS A 58 20.72 24.98 -21.47
N SER A 59 19.77 25.01 -22.41
CA SER A 59 18.42 24.49 -22.19
C SER A 59 18.43 22.99 -21.87
N LEU A 60 19.19 22.18 -22.61
CA LEU A 60 19.35 20.75 -22.33
C LEU A 60 19.99 20.50 -20.98
N LYS A 61 20.97 21.32 -20.58
CA LYS A 61 21.63 21.23 -19.27
C LYS A 61 20.67 21.50 -18.12
N ASP A 62 19.80 22.50 -18.27
CA ASP A 62 18.77 22.82 -17.27
C ASP A 62 17.72 21.71 -17.17
N GLN A 63 17.29 21.15 -18.31
CA GLN A 63 16.38 20.01 -18.33
C GLN A 63 16.98 18.78 -17.64
N LEU A 64 18.28 18.51 -17.86
CA LEU A 64 18.97 17.40 -17.21
C LEU A 64 18.98 17.58 -15.68
N LYS A 65 19.34 18.78 -15.21
CA LYS A 65 19.38 19.11 -13.78
C LYS A 65 18.01 18.97 -13.11
N GLU A 66 16.96 19.38 -13.80
CA GLU A 66 15.58 19.25 -13.32
C GLU A 66 15.16 17.77 -13.19
N VAL A 67 15.55 16.91 -14.14
CA VAL A 67 15.30 15.46 -14.08
C VAL A 67 16.07 14.83 -12.91
N GLU A 68 17.35 15.18 -12.72
CA GLU A 68 18.18 14.68 -11.61
C GLU A 68 17.58 15.06 -10.24
N ASN A 69 17.11 16.29 -10.09
CA ASN A 69 16.44 16.75 -8.87
C ASN A 69 15.14 15.97 -8.61
N LYS A 70 14.32 15.78 -9.65
CA LYS A 70 13.08 14.99 -9.56
C LYS A 70 13.34 13.54 -9.17
N GLN A 71 14.38 12.92 -9.72
CA GLN A 71 14.78 11.56 -9.38
C GLN A 71 15.27 11.47 -7.94
N SER A 72 16.11 12.40 -7.49
CA SER A 72 16.62 12.46 -6.12
C SER A 72 15.48 12.56 -5.09
N ALA A 73 14.50 13.43 -5.35
CA ALA A 73 13.34 13.58 -4.48
C ALA A 73 12.43 12.33 -4.44
N LYS A 74 12.39 11.53 -5.52
CA LYS A 74 11.67 10.25 -5.53
C LYS A 74 12.43 9.19 -4.73
N LEU A 75 13.75 9.09 -4.93
CA LEU A 75 14.61 8.17 -4.18
C LEU A 75 14.54 8.42 -2.67
N GLU A 76 14.52 9.69 -2.25
CA GLU A 76 14.40 10.04 -0.83
C GLU A 76 13.05 9.58 -0.24
N ARG A 77 11.95 9.75 -0.97
CA ARG A 77 10.61 9.28 -0.53
C ARG A 77 10.58 7.74 -0.40
N VAL A 78 11.18 7.04 -1.36
CA VAL A 78 11.29 5.58 -1.32
C VAL A 78 12.14 5.14 -0.12
N SER A 79 13.28 5.78 0.11
CA SER A 79 14.17 5.49 1.24
C SER A 79 13.47 5.67 2.60
N LYS A 80 12.72 6.77 2.78
CA LYS A 80 11.91 7.01 3.99
C LYS A 80 10.80 5.98 4.20
N SER A 81 10.17 5.54 3.12
CA SER A 81 9.15 4.49 3.18
C SER A 81 9.76 3.15 3.57
N LEU A 82 10.94 2.83 3.04
CA LEU A 82 11.69 1.61 3.36
C LEU A 82 12.10 1.58 4.83
N SER A 83 12.63 2.68 5.38
CA SER A 83 13.01 2.75 6.79
C SER A 83 11.81 2.61 7.74
N THR A 84 10.67 3.20 7.37
CA THR A 84 9.42 3.04 8.12
C THR A 84 8.93 1.59 8.10
N LEU A 85 9.02 0.92 6.93
CA LEU A 85 8.61 -0.46 6.77
C LEU A 85 9.53 -1.41 7.55
N ASP A 86 10.84 -1.16 7.54
CA ASP A 86 11.82 -1.91 8.32
C ASP A 86 11.56 -1.82 9.82
N GLY A 87 11.24 -0.61 10.32
CA GLY A 87 10.83 -0.41 11.70
C GLY A 87 9.57 -1.21 12.06
N LYS A 88 8.54 -1.19 11.22
CA LYS A 88 7.32 -1.99 11.40
C LYS A 88 7.59 -3.49 11.37
N PHE A 89 8.47 -3.95 10.47
CA PHE A 89 8.85 -5.35 10.37
C PHE A 89 9.57 -5.83 11.63
N ASN A 90 10.48 -5.02 12.17
CA ASN A 90 11.19 -5.32 13.40
C ASN A 90 10.25 -5.36 14.62
N GLU A 91 9.28 -4.46 14.71
CA GLU A 91 8.24 -4.51 15.75
C GLU A 91 7.38 -5.78 15.63
N LEU A 92 6.87 -6.10 14.44
CA LEU A 92 6.08 -7.31 14.20
C LEU A 92 6.86 -8.59 14.56
N LYS A 93 8.17 -8.62 14.26
CA LYS A 93 9.04 -9.73 14.62
C LYS A 93 9.15 -9.89 16.14
N LYS A 94 9.23 -8.79 16.90
CA LYS A 94 9.25 -8.83 18.38
C LYS A 94 7.91 -9.31 18.93
N THR A 95 6.78 -8.81 18.43
CA THR A 95 5.46 -9.24 18.92
C THR A 95 5.24 -10.72 18.65
N SER A 96 5.54 -11.19 17.43
CA SER A 96 5.43 -12.61 17.09
C SER A 96 6.32 -13.50 17.96
N ALA A 97 7.55 -13.07 18.27
CA ALA A 97 8.43 -13.83 19.16
C ALA A 97 7.89 -13.90 20.61
N ASN A 98 7.30 -12.80 21.10
CA ASN A 98 6.67 -12.77 22.42
C ASN A 98 5.41 -13.63 22.46
N ASP A 99 4.56 -13.55 21.44
CA ASP A 99 3.35 -14.37 21.32
C ASP A 99 3.72 -15.87 21.29
N HIS A 100 4.73 -16.25 20.50
CA HIS A 100 5.24 -17.63 20.48
C HIS A 100 5.77 -18.07 21.85
N ARG A 101 6.47 -17.20 22.58
CA ARG A 101 6.95 -17.51 23.94
C ARG A 101 5.79 -17.73 24.90
N SER A 102 4.79 -16.86 24.87
CA SER A 102 3.57 -16.97 25.70
C SER A 102 2.79 -18.24 25.39
N ILE A 103 2.56 -18.53 24.11
CA ILE A 103 1.90 -19.78 23.68
C ILE A 103 2.69 -21.00 24.14
N ARG A 104 4.02 -20.98 23.96
CA ARG A 104 4.87 -22.11 24.38
C ARG A 104 4.82 -22.31 25.88
N TYR A 105 4.81 -21.23 26.66
CA TYR A 105 4.62 -21.28 28.11
C TYR A 105 3.26 -21.91 28.48
N CYS A 106 2.17 -21.47 27.85
CA CYS A 106 0.84 -22.04 28.07
C CYS A 106 0.79 -23.53 27.72
N ILE A 107 1.41 -23.94 26.61
CA ILE A 107 1.48 -25.35 26.20
C ILE A 107 2.26 -26.17 27.24
N THR A 108 3.42 -25.67 27.70
CA THR A 108 4.21 -26.39 28.71
C THR A 108 3.48 -26.49 30.05
N GLU A 109 2.80 -25.43 30.45
CA GLU A 109 2.01 -25.39 31.68
C GLU A 109 0.82 -26.36 31.62
N LEU A 110 0.07 -26.35 30.51
CA LEU A 110 -1.03 -27.30 30.28
C LEU A 110 -0.53 -28.75 30.24
N ALA A 111 0.58 -29.03 29.55
CA ALA A 111 1.17 -30.36 29.50
C ALA A 111 1.55 -30.87 30.91
N SER A 112 2.06 -29.97 31.76
CA SER A 112 2.46 -30.29 33.14
C SER A 112 1.25 -30.59 34.02
N ARG A 113 0.16 -29.81 33.87
CA ARG A 113 -1.12 -30.03 34.56
C ARG A 113 -1.80 -31.33 34.11
N MET A 114 -1.77 -31.65 32.82
CA MET A 114 -2.33 -32.89 32.28
C MET A 114 -1.58 -34.15 32.73
N GLY A 115 -0.29 -34.05 33.07
CA GLY A 115 0.50 -35.19 33.55
C GLY A 115 0.03 -35.80 34.87
N HIS A 116 -0.82 -35.11 35.64
CA HIS A 116 -1.29 -35.52 36.97
C HIS A 116 -2.80 -35.80 37.09
N LEU A 117 -3.59 -35.62 36.03
CA LEU A 117 -5.06 -35.67 36.11
C LEU A 117 -5.62 -37.07 35.81
N THR A 118 -6.43 -37.59 36.72
CA THR A 118 -7.28 -38.77 36.50
C THR A 118 -8.46 -38.42 35.58
N GLY A 119 -9.08 -39.41 34.94
CA GLY A 119 -10.11 -39.21 33.90
C GLY A 119 -11.33 -38.38 34.33
N GLU A 120 -11.70 -38.39 35.61
CA GLU A 120 -12.81 -37.59 36.15
C GLU A 120 -12.46 -36.10 36.28
N GLU A 121 -11.23 -35.79 36.68
CA GLU A 121 -10.76 -34.40 36.81
C GLU A 121 -10.54 -33.76 35.43
N LEU A 122 -10.12 -34.57 34.44
CA LEU A 122 -10.06 -34.19 33.02
C LEU A 122 -11.44 -33.87 32.47
N SER A 123 -12.46 -34.68 32.76
CA SER A 123 -13.85 -34.44 32.34
C SER A 123 -14.35 -33.07 32.84
N LYS A 124 -14.15 -32.79 34.12
CA LYS A 124 -14.57 -31.53 34.75
C LYS A 124 -13.83 -30.32 34.16
N HIS A 125 -12.51 -30.40 34.01
CA HIS A 125 -11.72 -29.34 33.40
C HIS A 125 -12.01 -29.18 31.89
N LEU A 126 -12.37 -30.25 31.17
CA LEU A 126 -12.72 -30.18 29.75
C LEU A 126 -14.05 -29.44 29.56
N GLU A 127 -15.03 -29.68 30.43
CA GLU A 127 -16.30 -28.94 30.39
C GLU A 127 -16.12 -27.47 30.80
N GLN A 128 -15.26 -27.19 31.78
CA GLN A 128 -14.92 -25.82 32.15
C GLN A 128 -14.11 -25.09 31.06
N PHE A 129 -13.17 -25.76 30.42
CA PHE A 129 -12.37 -25.21 29.32
C PHE A 129 -13.19 -25.04 28.05
N LYS A 130 -14.16 -25.93 27.75
CA LYS A 130 -15.15 -25.71 26.69
C LYS A 130 -16.04 -24.49 26.97
N ALA A 131 -16.33 -24.20 28.23
CA ALA A 131 -17.05 -22.99 28.64
C ALA A 131 -16.17 -21.73 28.53
N GLU A 132 -14.88 -21.79 28.87
CA GLU A 132 -13.92 -20.69 28.66
C GLU A 132 -13.59 -20.45 27.17
N LEU A 133 -13.61 -21.51 26.36
CA LEU A 133 -13.54 -21.44 24.89
C LEU A 133 -14.87 -21.04 24.25
N ALA A 134 -15.88 -20.61 25.01
CA ALA A 134 -17.11 -20.00 24.49
C ALA A 134 -16.86 -18.62 23.85
N VAL A 135 -15.70 -18.44 23.20
CA VAL A 135 -15.48 -17.35 22.27
C VAL A 135 -16.49 -17.50 21.13
N PRO A 136 -17.28 -16.46 20.83
CA PRO A 136 -18.23 -16.50 19.74
C PRO A 136 -17.54 -16.93 18.45
N SER A 137 -17.92 -18.09 17.94
CA SER A 137 -17.30 -18.68 16.76
C SER A 137 -17.88 -18.03 15.51
N VAL A 138 -17.03 -17.66 14.57
CA VAL A 138 -17.44 -16.94 13.36
C VAL A 138 -17.74 -17.91 12.23
N TYR A 139 -18.96 -17.87 11.72
CA TYR A 139 -19.46 -18.74 10.65
C TYR A 139 -19.79 -17.93 9.39
N THR A 140 -19.67 -18.55 8.22
CA THR A 140 -20.18 -17.99 6.96
C THR A 140 -21.61 -18.49 6.74
N VAL A 141 -22.55 -17.56 6.57
CA VAL A 141 -23.97 -17.84 6.33
C VAL A 141 -24.41 -17.27 4.99
N LYS A 142 -25.39 -17.93 4.37
CA LYS A 142 -25.99 -17.50 3.11
C LYS A 142 -27.50 -17.58 3.25
N TYR A 143 -28.18 -16.49 2.94
CA TYR A 143 -29.65 -16.40 2.98
C TYR A 143 -30.18 -16.11 1.58
N LYS A 144 -31.08 -16.98 1.08
CA LYS A 144 -31.67 -16.91 -0.27
C LYS A 144 -30.59 -16.84 -1.38
N THR A 145 -30.79 -15.98 -2.37
CA THR A 145 -29.86 -15.69 -3.49
C THR A 145 -28.82 -14.61 -3.17
N SER A 146 -28.72 -14.16 -1.92
CA SER A 146 -27.78 -13.10 -1.54
C SER A 146 -26.33 -13.61 -1.43
N SER A 147 -25.38 -12.67 -1.49
CA SER A 147 -23.97 -12.95 -1.19
C SER A 147 -23.81 -13.46 0.24
N ALA A 148 -22.92 -14.43 0.43
CA ALA A 148 -22.61 -14.99 1.74
C ALA A 148 -21.87 -13.95 2.60
N PHE A 149 -22.13 -13.97 3.91
CA PHE A 149 -21.48 -13.08 4.87
C PHE A 149 -21.16 -13.81 6.18
N ARG A 150 -20.25 -13.22 6.97
CA ARG A 150 -19.81 -13.79 8.24
C ARG A 150 -20.70 -13.30 9.39
N VAL A 151 -21.01 -14.21 10.32
CA VAL A 151 -21.76 -13.94 11.55
C VAL A 151 -21.07 -14.59 12.74
N SER A 152 -21.27 -13.99 13.91
CA SER A 152 -20.85 -14.57 15.17
C SER A 152 -21.96 -15.45 15.73
N ARG A 153 -21.64 -16.64 16.25
CA ARG A 153 -22.60 -17.50 16.95
C ARG A 153 -22.13 -17.81 18.36
N ALA A 154 -23.05 -17.72 19.30
CA ALA A 154 -22.80 -18.00 20.72
C ALA A 154 -23.88 -18.91 21.31
N LYS A 155 -23.55 -19.48 22.47
CA LYS A 155 -24.54 -20.11 23.35
C LYS A 155 -25.12 -19.05 24.28
N SER A 156 -26.38 -19.22 24.67
CA SER A 156 -26.98 -18.41 25.72
C SER A 156 -26.33 -18.73 27.07
N SER A 157 -26.23 -17.74 27.95
CA SER A 157 -25.82 -17.95 29.35
C SER A 157 -26.79 -18.86 30.11
N LYS A 158 -28.08 -18.88 29.72
CA LYS A 158 -29.07 -19.79 30.30
C LYS A 158 -29.23 -21.04 29.42
N PRO A 159 -28.98 -22.25 29.96
CA PRO A 159 -29.11 -23.49 29.20
C PRO A 159 -30.49 -23.71 28.54
N SER A 160 -31.55 -23.14 29.13
CA SER A 160 -32.93 -23.28 28.64
C SER A 160 -33.19 -22.63 27.27
N TYR A 161 -32.39 -21.64 26.87
CA TYR A 161 -32.54 -20.98 25.56
C TYR A 161 -31.74 -21.68 24.46
N GLY A 162 -31.07 -22.79 24.76
CA GLY A 162 -30.28 -23.53 23.78
C GLY A 162 -29.03 -22.77 23.31
N GLY A 163 -28.54 -23.14 22.12
CA GLY A 163 -27.31 -22.59 21.55
C GLY A 163 -27.43 -22.23 20.07
N ASN A 164 -26.34 -21.73 19.49
CA ASN A 164 -26.23 -21.30 18.09
C ASN A 164 -26.98 -19.99 17.74
N TRP A 165 -27.19 -19.13 18.73
CA TRP A 165 -27.75 -17.79 18.53
C TRP A 165 -26.82 -16.95 17.67
N ILE A 166 -27.37 -16.27 16.66
CA ILE A 166 -26.62 -15.28 15.88
C ILE A 166 -26.49 -14.02 16.73
N VAL A 167 -25.25 -13.66 17.06
CA VAL A 167 -24.96 -12.45 17.82
C VAL A 167 -24.84 -11.31 16.81
N PHE A 168 -25.79 -10.38 16.86
CA PHE A 168 -25.78 -9.19 15.99
C PHE A 168 -25.23 -7.94 16.69
N GLN A 169 -25.21 -7.94 18.02
CA GLN A 169 -24.60 -6.92 18.85
C GLN A 169 -23.95 -7.61 20.06
N HIS A 170 -22.70 -7.24 20.36
CA HIS A 170 -21.99 -7.75 21.54
C HIS A 170 -21.22 -6.60 22.20
N ARG A 171 -21.38 -6.44 23.52
CA ARG A 171 -20.73 -5.43 24.36
C ARG A 171 -20.27 -6.09 25.65
N PHE A 172 -19.05 -5.82 26.07
CA PHE A 172 -18.51 -6.35 27.33
C PHE A 172 -17.47 -5.46 28.00
N ASP A 173 -16.66 -4.70 27.24
CA ASP A 173 -15.56 -3.88 27.79
C ASP A 173 -15.64 -2.39 27.41
N GLY A 174 -16.51 -2.02 26.47
CA GLY A 174 -16.63 -0.65 25.98
C GLY A 174 -15.47 -0.17 25.11
N SER A 175 -14.59 -1.08 24.65
CA SER A 175 -13.45 -0.76 23.79
C SER A 175 -13.87 -0.24 22.42
N LEU A 176 -15.05 -0.64 21.93
CA LEU A 176 -15.56 -0.21 20.64
C LEU A 176 -16.50 0.99 20.81
N ASN A 177 -16.21 2.08 20.09
CA ASN A 177 -17.10 3.24 20.02
C ASN A 177 -18.34 2.92 19.18
N PHE A 178 -19.53 3.09 19.77
CA PHE A 178 -20.83 2.94 19.11
C PHE A 178 -21.44 4.26 18.64
N ASN A 179 -20.88 5.43 18.99
CA ASN A 179 -21.28 6.69 18.39
C ASN A 179 -20.75 6.79 16.95
N ARG A 180 -21.53 6.29 15.99
CA ARG A 180 -21.14 6.07 14.60
C ARG A 180 -22.16 6.66 13.62
N SER A 181 -21.75 6.80 12.35
CA SER A 181 -22.62 7.32 11.30
C SER A 181 -23.68 6.30 10.87
N TRP A 182 -24.74 6.76 10.20
CA TRP A 182 -25.77 5.87 9.64
C TRP A 182 -25.17 4.79 8.72
N SER A 183 -24.21 5.18 7.89
CA SER A 183 -23.52 4.29 6.97
C SER A 183 -22.76 3.16 7.69
N ASP A 184 -22.19 3.44 8.85
CA ASP A 184 -21.54 2.41 9.68
C ASP A 184 -22.56 1.44 10.27
N TYR A 185 -23.70 1.95 10.74
CA TYR A 185 -24.79 1.11 11.25
C TYR A 185 -25.45 0.25 10.17
N ALA A 186 -25.52 0.74 8.93
CA ALA A 186 -25.98 -0.04 7.79
C ALA A 186 -25.03 -1.21 7.48
N ASN A 187 -23.73 -0.94 7.40
CA ASN A 187 -22.71 -1.92 7.02
C ASN A 187 -22.29 -2.88 8.14
N GLY A 188 -22.32 -2.42 9.40
CA GLY A 188 -21.73 -3.08 10.56
C GLY A 188 -20.31 -2.60 10.87
N PHE A 189 -19.89 -2.74 12.13
CA PHE A 189 -18.56 -2.35 12.62
C PHE A 189 -18.13 -3.21 13.83
N GLY A 190 -16.84 -3.21 14.13
CA GLY A 190 -16.25 -4.03 15.21
C GLY A 190 -15.71 -5.39 14.74
N ASP A 191 -15.39 -6.26 15.69
CA ASP A 191 -14.89 -7.61 15.44
C ASP A 191 -15.94 -8.65 15.84
N LEU A 192 -16.29 -9.56 14.92
CA LEU A 192 -17.22 -10.66 15.19
C LEU A 192 -16.76 -11.59 16.32
N ARG A 193 -15.47 -11.58 16.68
CA ARG A 193 -14.90 -12.28 17.84
C ARG A 193 -14.86 -11.45 19.12
N GLY A 194 -15.17 -10.14 19.03
CA GLY A 194 -15.15 -9.18 20.14
C GLY A 194 -16.42 -8.34 20.19
N GLU A 195 -16.30 -7.06 20.59
CA GLU A 195 -17.41 -6.10 20.51
C GLU A 195 -17.71 -5.80 19.04
N HIS A 196 -19.00 -5.82 18.68
CA HIS A 196 -19.41 -5.51 17.31
C HIS A 196 -20.89 -5.15 17.18
N TRP A 197 -21.19 -4.60 16.00
CA TRP A 197 -22.51 -4.44 15.41
C TRP A 197 -22.51 -5.11 14.03
N LEU A 198 -23.40 -6.07 13.78
CA LEU A 198 -23.39 -6.88 12.56
C LEU A 198 -23.73 -6.06 11.30
N GLY A 199 -24.57 -5.03 11.44
CA GLY A 199 -25.05 -4.18 10.34
C GLY A 199 -26.51 -4.43 9.99
N LEU A 200 -27.26 -3.35 9.75
CA LEU A 200 -28.69 -3.41 9.42
C LEU A 200 -28.94 -4.14 8.10
N ASP A 201 -28.06 -4.01 7.11
CA ASP A 201 -28.23 -4.70 5.82
C ASP A 201 -28.17 -6.22 5.98
N LYS A 202 -27.29 -6.70 6.85
CA LYS A 202 -27.16 -8.14 7.15
C LYS A 202 -28.32 -8.61 8.01
N LEU A 203 -28.72 -7.82 9.01
CA LEU A 203 -29.88 -8.10 9.86
C LEU A 203 -31.17 -8.20 9.03
N HIS A 204 -31.40 -7.26 8.12
CA HIS A 204 -32.55 -7.29 7.23
C HIS A 204 -32.60 -8.57 6.40
N ARG A 205 -31.46 -9.05 5.89
CA ARG A 205 -31.38 -10.32 5.14
C ARG A 205 -31.71 -11.54 6.00
N ILE A 206 -31.26 -11.56 7.25
CA ILE A 206 -31.58 -12.63 8.21
C ILE A 206 -33.08 -12.59 8.49
N LEU A 207 -33.60 -11.46 8.97
CA LEU A 207 -34.99 -11.33 9.40
C LEU A 207 -36.01 -11.51 8.26
N SER A 208 -35.59 -11.27 7.00
CA SER A 208 -36.44 -11.48 5.83
C SER A 208 -36.56 -12.95 5.38
N SER A 209 -35.82 -13.89 5.97
CA SER A 209 -35.89 -15.29 5.55
C SER A 209 -37.08 -16.03 6.15
N GLU A 210 -37.27 -15.94 7.47
CA GLU A 210 -38.23 -16.72 8.26
C GLU A 210 -38.65 -15.96 9.53
N ARG A 211 -39.47 -16.56 10.40
CA ARG A 211 -39.76 -16.00 11.73
C ARG A 211 -38.55 -16.20 12.65
N HIS A 212 -38.20 -15.17 13.40
CA HIS A 212 -37.04 -15.16 14.29
C HIS A 212 -37.46 -14.73 15.69
N GLU A 213 -36.74 -15.23 16.70
CA GLU A 213 -36.83 -14.80 18.07
C GLU A 213 -35.64 -13.89 18.42
N LEU A 214 -35.84 -13.00 19.38
CA LEU A 214 -34.81 -12.08 19.89
C LEU A 214 -34.51 -12.40 21.34
N LEU A 215 -33.24 -12.66 21.63
CA LEU A 215 -32.72 -12.83 22.98
C LEU A 215 -31.85 -11.63 23.35
N LEU A 216 -32.14 -11.01 24.49
CA LEU A 216 -31.36 -9.92 25.07
C LEU A 216 -30.81 -10.38 26.42
N GLU A 217 -29.50 -10.55 26.49
CA GLU A 217 -28.80 -10.89 27.72
C GLU A 217 -28.05 -9.67 28.24
N ARG A 218 -28.16 -9.43 29.55
CA ARG A 218 -27.38 -8.41 30.27
C ARG A 218 -26.83 -9.06 31.51
N GLU A 219 -25.52 -8.93 31.68
CA GLU A 219 -24.83 -9.31 32.91
C GLU A 219 -24.63 -8.05 33.73
N PHE A 220 -25.24 -7.99 34.90
CA PHE A 220 -24.93 -6.98 35.89
C PHE A 220 -23.90 -7.60 36.83
N SER A 221 -22.74 -6.95 36.98
CA SER A 221 -21.84 -7.20 38.10
C SER A 221 -22.63 -6.90 39.38
N SER A 222 -23.09 -7.94 40.06
CA SER A 222 -23.84 -7.82 41.30
C SER A 222 -22.85 -7.70 42.46
N ASP A 223 -22.45 -6.47 42.77
CA ASP A 223 -22.45 -6.08 44.17
C ASP A 223 -23.80 -5.38 44.39
N ILE A 224 -24.71 -6.03 45.12
CA ILE A 224 -25.63 -5.41 46.09
C ILE A 224 -26.41 -6.55 46.77
N SER A 225 -26.22 -6.60 48.08
CA SER A 225 -26.92 -7.35 49.13
C SER A 225 -28.40 -7.61 48.87
N THR A 226 -28.81 -8.85 49.10
CA THR A 226 -30.20 -9.23 49.40
C THR A 226 -30.79 -8.33 50.48
N ALA A 227 -31.88 -7.64 50.15
CA ALA A 227 -32.86 -7.16 51.12
C ALA A 227 -34.25 -7.57 50.61
N SER A 228 -34.87 -8.49 51.34
CA SER A 228 -36.26 -8.92 51.16
C SER A 228 -37.21 -7.91 51.82
N HIS A 229 -38.22 -7.46 51.07
CA HIS A 229 -39.50 -7.02 51.62
C HIS A 229 -40.63 -7.51 50.71
#